data_AF-A0A2V4BJW6-F1
#
_entry.id   AF-A0A2V4BJW6-F1
#
_cell.length_a   1.000
_cell.length_b   1.000
_cell.length_c   1.000
_cell.angle_alpha   90.00
_cell.angle_beta   90.00
_cell.angle_gamma   90.00
#
_symmetry.space_group_name_H-M   'P 1'
#
loop_
_entity.id
_entity.type
_entity.pdbx_description
1 polymer ?
#
loop_
_entity_poly.entity_id
_entity_poly.type
_entity_poly.pdbx_seq_one_letter_code
_entity_poly.pdbx_strand_id
1 'polypeptide(L)'
;MKKIKIICLFLAVFSNNFIESQNLKPEYKKFIELFIENVKNNRIEAVADVITYPLKREYPVPEVKNKTEFLKRYNEIFDNILKNEIIKSNTANDWSEVGWRGIMLNQGTIWMDTNGKLTAINYQSKFEEELKKQIIGSEKITLHASITKFKKPECILETAKFRIRIDDLGNENYRYASWSIKKSMSEKPDLVLFDGKWFQDGTGGNHHFEFKKGQYVYECYITPLREKGAAPASLTIYLENKVILSQEAKIVPQ
;
A
#
# COMPACT_ATOMS: atom_id res chain seq x y z
N MET A 1 -45.54 38.71 36.76
CA MET A 1 -45.36 37.89 35.53
C MET A 1 -44.04 37.12 35.65
N LYS A 2 -44.13 35.80 35.89
CA LYS A 2 -42.98 34.92 36.17
C LYS A 2 -42.20 34.64 34.88
N LYS A 3 -40.89 34.91 34.87
CA LYS A 3 -39.99 34.54 33.76
C LYS A 3 -39.68 33.04 33.86
N ILE A 4 -40.11 32.29 32.85
CA ILE A 4 -39.88 30.85 32.68
C ILE A 4 -38.41 30.65 32.27
N LYS A 5 -37.65 29.89 33.07
CA LYS A 5 -36.32 29.39 32.70
C LYS A 5 -36.52 28.17 31.79
N ILE A 6 -36.09 28.27 30.55
CA ILE A 6 -36.02 27.14 29.62
C ILE A 6 -34.73 26.39 29.94
N ILE A 7 -34.87 25.16 30.44
CA ILE A 7 -33.76 24.23 30.67
C ILE A 7 -33.67 23.36 29.41
N CYS A 8 -32.62 23.55 28.62
CA CYS A 8 -32.32 22.66 27.49
C CYS A 8 -31.68 21.36 28.02
N LEU A 9 -32.46 20.28 27.99
CA LEU A 9 -32.01 18.93 28.29
C LEU A 9 -31.23 18.38 27.08
N PHE A 10 -29.90 18.34 27.16
CA PHE A 10 -29.06 17.64 26.19
C PHE A 10 -29.19 16.12 26.42
N LEU A 11 -30.01 15.45 25.61
CA LEU A 11 -30.01 13.99 25.47
C LEU A 11 -28.82 13.58 24.59
N ALA A 12 -27.70 13.23 25.22
CA ALA A 12 -26.60 12.55 24.54
C ALA A 12 -27.02 11.11 24.25
N VAL A 13 -27.47 10.84 23.03
CA VAL A 13 -27.66 9.49 22.51
C VAL A 13 -26.27 8.91 22.26
N PHE A 14 -25.74 8.18 23.24
CA PHE A 14 -24.62 7.28 23.01
C PHE A 14 -25.11 6.13 22.14
N SER A 15 -24.92 6.24 20.83
CA SER A 15 -24.96 5.08 19.94
C SER A 15 -23.72 4.24 20.21
N ASN A 16 -23.81 3.36 21.20
CA ASN A 16 -22.92 2.20 21.28
C ASN A 16 -23.24 1.33 20.07
N ASN A 17 -22.52 1.53 18.96
CA ASN A 17 -22.39 0.49 17.97
C ASN A 17 -21.62 -0.63 18.64
N PHE A 18 -22.34 -1.57 19.26
CA PHE A 18 -21.81 -2.91 19.46
C PHE A 18 -21.52 -3.43 18.06
N ILE A 19 -20.25 -3.37 17.66
CA ILE A 19 -19.75 -4.26 16.62
C ILE A 19 -19.90 -5.65 17.24
N GLU A 20 -21.02 -6.32 16.97
CA GLU A 20 -21.04 -7.76 17.05
C GLU A 20 -19.90 -8.22 16.16
N SER A 21 -18.85 -8.75 16.80
CA SER A 21 -17.94 -9.68 16.14
C SER A 21 -18.84 -10.71 15.46
N GLN A 22 -19.03 -10.58 14.15
CA GLN A 22 -19.67 -11.64 13.40
C GLN A 22 -18.76 -12.84 13.56
N ASN A 23 -19.23 -13.81 14.33
CA ASN A 23 -18.52 -15.06 14.52
C ASN A 23 -18.11 -15.58 13.14
N LEU A 24 -16.81 -15.75 12.94
CA LEU A 24 -16.29 -16.26 11.68
C LEU A 24 -17.02 -17.55 11.30
N LYS A 25 -17.40 -17.65 10.03
CA LYS A 25 -18.06 -18.84 9.52
C LYS A 25 -17.18 -20.07 9.73
N PRO A 26 -17.76 -21.26 10.01
CA PRO A 26 -16.97 -22.47 10.27
C PRO A 26 -15.97 -22.81 9.16
N GLU A 27 -16.33 -22.58 7.90
CA GLU A 27 -15.44 -22.79 6.76
C GLU A 27 -14.20 -21.91 6.81
N TYR A 28 -14.32 -20.68 7.30
CA TYR A 28 -13.20 -19.75 7.44
C TYR A 28 -12.23 -20.20 8.53
N LYS A 29 -12.78 -20.62 9.67
CA LYS A 29 -11.99 -21.17 10.78
C LYS A 29 -11.16 -22.36 10.32
N LYS A 30 -11.74 -23.26 9.52
CA LYS A 30 -11.04 -24.46 9.02
C LYS A 30 -9.76 -24.13 8.25
N PHE A 31 -9.79 -23.19 7.31
CA PHE A 31 -8.57 -22.85 6.57
C PHE A 31 -7.59 -22.01 7.39
N ILE A 32 -8.07 -21.17 8.32
CA ILE A 32 -7.21 -20.43 9.26
C ILE A 32 -6.43 -21.42 10.13
N GLU A 33 -7.11 -22.41 10.72
CA GLU A 33 -6.50 -23.45 11.53
C GLU A 33 -5.46 -24.26 10.74
N LEU A 34 -5.80 -24.62 9.50
CA LEU A 34 -4.86 -25.31 8.61
C LEU A 34 -3.62 -24.45 8.28
N PHE A 35 -3.81 -23.15 8.04
CA PHE A 35 -2.70 -22.22 7.82
C PHE A 35 -1.79 -22.12 9.06
N ILE A 36 -2.39 -21.95 10.25
CA ILE A 36 -1.67 -21.91 11.52
C ILE A 36 -0.89 -23.21 11.74
N GLU A 37 -1.50 -24.37 11.48
CA GLU A 37 -0.84 -25.67 11.59
C GLU A 37 0.35 -25.79 10.62
N ASN A 38 0.18 -25.35 9.36
CA ASN A 38 1.24 -25.39 8.37
C ASN A 38 2.43 -24.50 8.76
N VAL A 39 2.16 -23.31 9.30
CA VAL A 39 3.23 -22.43 9.83
C VAL A 39 3.91 -23.06 11.04
N LYS A 40 3.13 -23.58 12.00
CA LYS A 40 3.63 -24.23 13.23
C LYS A 40 4.56 -25.41 12.92
N ASN A 41 4.23 -26.21 11.92
CA ASN A 41 5.00 -27.40 11.53
C ASN A 41 6.02 -27.12 10.42
N ASN A 42 6.30 -25.86 10.11
CA ASN A 42 7.23 -25.46 9.04
C ASN A 42 6.94 -26.13 7.68
N ARG A 43 5.65 -26.34 7.34
CA ARG A 43 5.22 -26.87 6.04
C ARG A 43 5.21 -25.74 5.00
N ILE A 44 6.41 -25.26 4.66
CA ILE A 44 6.63 -24.07 3.81
C ILE A 44 5.93 -24.21 2.46
N GLU A 45 5.99 -25.39 1.83
CA GLU A 45 5.30 -25.67 0.55
C GLU A 45 3.79 -25.45 0.64
N ALA A 46 3.16 -25.94 1.71
CA ALA A 46 1.73 -25.80 1.92
C ALA A 46 1.33 -24.33 2.21
N VAL A 47 2.19 -23.57 2.91
CA VAL A 47 2.02 -22.13 3.07
C VAL A 47 2.11 -21.42 1.72
N ALA A 48 3.06 -21.83 0.87
CA ALA A 48 3.25 -21.24 -0.45
C ALA A 48 2.05 -21.51 -1.38
N ASP A 49 1.40 -22.67 -1.26
CA ASP A 49 0.23 -23.04 -2.08
C ASP A 49 -1.03 -22.22 -1.82
N VAL A 50 -1.13 -21.60 -0.63
CA VAL A 50 -2.27 -20.75 -0.28
C VAL A 50 -2.04 -19.28 -0.60
N ILE A 51 -0.86 -18.86 -1.08
CA ILE A 51 -0.58 -17.46 -1.39
C ILE A 51 -1.11 -17.09 -2.78
N THR A 52 -1.74 -15.92 -2.85
CA THR A 52 -2.06 -15.24 -4.11
C THR A 52 -0.84 -14.48 -4.59
N TYR A 53 -0.33 -14.84 -5.77
CA TYR A 53 0.82 -14.18 -6.39
C TYR A 53 0.38 -13.17 -7.47
N PRO A 54 1.13 -12.07 -7.67
CA PRO A 54 2.33 -11.67 -6.91
C PRO A 54 1.99 -11.17 -5.49
N LEU A 55 2.80 -11.58 -4.50
CA LEU A 55 2.66 -11.12 -3.12
C LEU A 55 3.42 -9.79 -2.96
N LYS A 56 2.67 -8.70 -2.79
CA LYS A 56 3.22 -7.36 -2.62
C LYS A 56 3.98 -7.23 -1.29
N ARG A 57 5.11 -6.52 -1.34
CA ARG A 57 5.91 -6.11 -0.17
C ARG A 57 5.94 -4.58 -0.11
N GLU A 58 6.40 -4.02 1.00
CA GLU A 58 6.47 -2.57 1.13
C GLU A 58 7.51 -1.99 0.15
N TYR A 59 7.08 -1.11 -0.74
CA TYR A 59 7.98 -0.49 -1.71
C TYR A 59 9.14 0.24 -1.00
N PRO A 60 10.38 0.14 -1.51
CA PRO A 60 10.81 -0.51 -2.76
C PRO A 60 11.23 -1.98 -2.65
N VAL A 61 10.89 -2.72 -1.59
CA VAL A 61 11.18 -4.17 -1.52
C VAL A 61 10.45 -4.89 -2.68
N PRO A 62 11.15 -5.70 -3.49
CA PRO A 62 10.53 -6.39 -4.61
C PRO A 62 9.38 -7.29 -4.17
N GLU A 63 8.29 -7.28 -4.93
CA GLU A 63 7.21 -8.25 -4.76
C GLU A 63 7.71 -9.68 -5.01
N VAL A 64 7.04 -10.65 -4.40
CA VAL A 64 7.32 -12.07 -4.62
C VAL A 64 6.43 -12.54 -5.76
N LYS A 65 7.01 -12.84 -6.92
CA LYS A 65 6.23 -13.01 -8.16
C LYS A 65 5.51 -14.34 -8.27
N ASN A 66 6.02 -15.37 -7.61
CA ASN A 66 5.50 -16.74 -7.72
C ASN A 66 5.95 -17.61 -6.53
N LYS A 67 5.42 -18.84 -6.51
CA LYS A 67 5.73 -19.86 -5.51
C LYS A 67 7.22 -20.12 -5.36
N THR A 68 7.95 -20.30 -6.46
CA THR A 68 9.39 -20.59 -6.44
C THR A 68 10.20 -19.47 -5.78
N GLU A 69 9.84 -18.22 -6.06
CA GLU A 69 10.48 -17.07 -5.41
C GLU A 69 10.13 -17.01 -3.91
N PHE A 70 8.88 -17.28 -3.56
CA PHE A 70 8.44 -17.30 -2.17
C PHE A 70 9.19 -18.33 -1.33
N LEU A 71 9.39 -19.54 -1.85
CA LEU A 71 10.14 -20.59 -1.13
C LEU A 71 11.57 -20.13 -0.79
N LYS A 72 12.22 -19.39 -1.70
CA LYS A 72 13.56 -18.81 -1.47
C LYS A 72 13.52 -17.70 -0.43
N ARG A 73 12.50 -16.84 -0.49
CA ARG A 73 12.33 -15.67 0.37
C ARG A 73 11.53 -15.93 1.64
N TYR A 74 11.19 -17.19 1.92
CA TYR A 74 10.28 -17.53 3.02
C TYR A 74 10.80 -17.01 4.36
N ASN A 75 12.07 -17.24 4.67
CA ASN A 75 12.68 -16.78 5.92
C ASN A 75 12.95 -15.27 5.96
N GLU A 76 12.90 -14.60 4.80
CA GLU A 76 12.94 -13.13 4.73
C GLU A 76 11.61 -12.53 5.19
N ILE A 77 10.49 -13.23 5.00
CA ILE A 77 9.13 -12.73 5.26
C ILE A 77 8.58 -13.30 6.59
N PHE A 78 8.71 -14.61 6.79
CA PHE A 78 8.24 -15.35 7.96
C PHE A 78 9.36 -15.49 8.99
N ASP A 79 9.71 -14.39 9.63
CA ASP A 79 10.61 -14.41 10.77
C ASP A 79 9.93 -14.97 12.03
N ASN A 80 10.68 -15.06 13.13
CA ASN A 80 10.15 -15.61 14.37
C ASN A 80 9.03 -14.75 14.97
N ILE A 81 8.98 -13.45 14.70
CA ILE A 81 7.94 -12.56 15.22
C ILE A 81 6.63 -12.87 14.52
N LEU A 82 6.62 -12.86 13.18
CA LEU A 82 5.42 -13.17 12.40
C LEU A 82 4.94 -14.60 12.66
N LYS A 83 5.85 -15.58 12.67
CA LYS A 83 5.48 -16.97 12.97
C LYS A 83 4.83 -17.10 14.34
N ASN A 84 5.38 -16.45 15.37
CA ASN A 84 4.81 -16.51 16.72
C ASN A 84 3.43 -15.83 16.79
N GLU A 85 3.22 -14.71 16.11
CA GLU A 85 1.91 -14.05 16.04
C GLU A 85 0.87 -15.00 15.43
N ILE A 86 1.19 -15.62 14.29
CA ILE A 86 0.30 -16.60 13.63
C ILE A 86 0.01 -17.79 14.56
N ILE A 87 1.06 -18.42 15.09
CA ILE A 87 0.94 -19.67 15.86
C ILE A 87 0.16 -19.47 17.16
N LYS A 88 0.27 -18.29 17.77
CA LYS A 88 -0.41 -17.97 19.04
C LYS A 88 -1.78 -17.33 18.84
N SER A 89 -2.15 -16.98 17.60
CA SER A 89 -3.44 -16.34 17.32
C SER A 89 -4.61 -17.27 17.67
N ASN A 90 -5.65 -16.68 18.27
CA ASN A 90 -6.91 -17.32 18.57
C ASN A 90 -7.88 -17.14 17.41
N THR A 91 -8.33 -18.24 16.81
CA THR A 91 -9.19 -18.23 15.61
C THR A 91 -10.58 -17.62 15.83
N ALA A 92 -11.02 -17.45 17.08
CA ALA A 92 -12.29 -16.81 17.40
C ALA A 92 -12.18 -15.30 17.65
N ASN A 93 -11.01 -14.82 18.10
CA ASN A 93 -10.86 -13.45 18.63
C ASN A 93 -9.89 -12.58 17.84
N ASP A 94 -8.83 -13.17 17.29
CA ASP A 94 -7.77 -12.42 16.61
C ASP A 94 -8.00 -12.34 15.09
N TRP A 95 -8.97 -13.09 14.58
CA TRP A 95 -9.34 -13.11 13.18
C TRP A 95 -10.73 -12.53 12.97
N SER A 96 -10.91 -11.68 11.96
CA SER A 96 -12.18 -11.01 11.71
C SER A 96 -12.46 -10.84 10.22
N GLU A 97 -13.69 -11.12 9.79
CA GLU A 97 -14.17 -10.83 8.43
C GLU A 97 -14.50 -9.35 8.30
N VAL A 98 -13.96 -8.70 7.27
CA VAL A 98 -14.13 -7.27 6.99
C VAL A 98 -14.85 -7.09 5.64
N GLY A 99 -16.01 -7.74 5.52
CA GLY A 99 -16.84 -7.73 4.32
C GLY A 99 -16.07 -8.17 3.08
N TRP A 100 -16.18 -7.40 1.99
CA TRP A 100 -15.56 -7.73 0.70
C TRP A 100 -14.02 -7.77 0.74
N ARG A 101 -13.37 -7.24 1.79
CA ARG A 101 -11.91 -7.25 1.93
C ARG A 101 -11.35 -8.62 2.34
N GLY A 102 -12.19 -9.50 2.86
CA GLY A 102 -11.78 -10.82 3.36
C GLY A 102 -11.59 -10.84 4.86
N ILE A 103 -10.71 -11.73 5.32
CA ILE A 103 -10.51 -12.06 6.74
C ILE A 103 -9.10 -11.60 7.14
N MET A 104 -9.02 -10.78 8.17
CA MET A 104 -7.74 -10.25 8.66
C MET A 104 -7.34 -10.88 9.99
N LEU A 105 -6.03 -11.05 10.18
CA LEU A 105 -5.41 -11.29 11.49
C LEU A 105 -5.09 -9.94 12.14
N ASN A 106 -5.50 -9.76 13.40
CA ASN A 106 -5.30 -8.57 14.19
C ASN A 106 -5.70 -7.30 13.41
N GLN A 107 -4.88 -6.26 13.43
CA GLN A 107 -5.11 -5.02 12.69
C GLN A 107 -4.59 -5.10 11.25
N GLY A 108 -4.85 -6.23 10.59
CA GLY A 108 -4.44 -6.45 9.21
C GLY A 108 -3.01 -6.92 9.02
N THR A 109 -2.40 -7.60 9.99
CA THR A 109 -1.06 -8.22 9.85
C THR A 109 -1.03 -9.14 8.62
N ILE A 110 -2.07 -9.96 8.46
CA ILE A 110 -2.30 -10.86 7.34
C ILE A 110 -3.74 -10.70 6.86
N TRP A 111 -3.94 -10.84 5.55
CA TRP A 111 -5.26 -10.91 4.92
C TRP A 111 -5.42 -12.22 4.16
N MET A 112 -6.57 -12.85 4.32
CA MET A 112 -7.03 -13.99 3.52
C MET A 112 -8.34 -13.64 2.82
N ASP A 113 -8.57 -14.18 1.63
CA ASP A 113 -9.89 -14.16 1.01
C ASP A 113 -10.83 -15.21 1.64
N THR A 114 -12.09 -15.20 1.24
CA THR A 114 -13.11 -16.13 1.74
C THR A 114 -12.95 -17.56 1.20
N ASN A 115 -11.98 -17.81 0.30
CA ASN A 115 -11.58 -19.12 -0.18
C ASN A 115 -10.34 -19.67 0.53
N GLY A 116 -9.82 -18.95 1.54
CA GLY A 116 -8.63 -19.34 2.30
C GLY A 116 -7.32 -19.07 1.58
N LYS A 117 -7.30 -18.21 0.56
CA LYS A 117 -6.05 -17.73 -0.06
C LYS A 117 -5.51 -16.52 0.68
N LEU A 118 -4.22 -16.53 1.00
CA LEU A 118 -3.52 -15.39 1.57
C LEU A 118 -3.33 -14.32 0.48
N THR A 119 -3.88 -13.13 0.69
CA THR A 119 -3.88 -12.03 -0.28
C THR A 119 -2.90 -10.92 0.08
N ALA A 120 -2.58 -10.74 1.36
CA ALA A 120 -1.56 -9.78 1.81
C ALA A 120 -0.90 -10.20 3.12
N ILE A 121 0.36 -9.80 3.29
CA ILE A 121 1.11 -9.80 4.56
C ILE A 121 1.59 -8.39 4.77
N ASN A 122 0.93 -7.61 5.61
CA ASN A 122 1.33 -6.21 5.84
C ASN A 122 2.49 -6.09 6.84
N TYR A 123 2.72 -7.12 7.65
CA TYR A 123 3.93 -7.24 8.45
C TYR A 123 5.19 -7.10 7.59
N GLN A 124 6.17 -6.34 8.09
CA GLN A 124 7.51 -6.22 7.53
C GLN A 124 8.51 -6.81 8.53
N SER A 125 9.31 -7.76 8.09
CA SER A 125 10.35 -8.33 8.94
C SER A 125 11.53 -7.38 9.09
N LYS A 126 12.36 -7.63 10.10
CA LYS A 126 13.63 -6.91 10.24
C LYS A 126 14.52 -7.02 9.00
N PHE A 127 14.52 -8.19 8.34
CA PHE A 127 15.28 -8.38 7.10
C PHE A 127 14.76 -7.45 6.00
N GLU A 128 13.44 -7.36 5.82
CA GLU A 128 12.86 -6.50 4.78
C GLU A 128 13.05 -5.02 5.08
N GLU A 129 13.01 -4.60 6.35
CA GLU A 129 13.37 -3.24 6.75
C GLU A 129 14.82 -2.87 6.40
N GLU A 130 15.76 -3.80 6.61
CA GLU A 130 17.17 -3.62 6.28
C GLU A 130 17.39 -3.61 4.76
N LEU A 131 16.76 -4.55 4.03
CA LEU A 131 16.78 -4.60 2.58
C LEU A 131 16.22 -3.32 1.96
N LYS A 132 15.11 -2.80 2.49
CA LYS A 132 14.52 -1.53 2.08
C LYS A 132 15.51 -0.37 2.24
N LYS A 133 16.18 -0.27 3.38
CA LYS A 133 17.21 0.77 3.63
C LYS A 133 18.36 0.65 2.64
N GLN A 134 18.81 -0.57 2.36
CA GLN A 134 19.87 -0.84 1.38
C GLN A 134 19.46 -0.39 -0.03
N ILE A 135 18.27 -0.78 -0.49
CA ILE A 135 17.75 -0.41 -1.82
C ILE A 135 17.69 1.12 -1.93
N ILE A 136 17.07 1.80 -0.96
CA ILE A 136 16.99 3.27 -0.95
C ILE A 136 18.38 3.91 -0.95
N GLY A 137 19.33 3.35 -0.19
CA GLY A 137 20.72 3.80 -0.18
C GLY A 137 21.38 3.70 -1.56
N SER A 138 21.22 2.56 -2.23
CA SER A 138 21.72 2.35 -3.59
C SER A 138 21.07 3.29 -4.60
N GLU A 139 19.76 3.52 -4.52
CA GLU A 139 19.06 4.46 -5.39
C GLU A 139 19.67 5.86 -5.33
N LYS A 140 19.91 6.36 -4.11
CA LYS A 140 20.49 7.70 -3.89
C LYS A 140 21.83 7.90 -4.59
N ILE A 141 22.59 6.83 -4.84
CA ILE A 141 23.88 6.88 -5.54
C ILE A 141 23.67 6.95 -7.07
N THR A 142 22.63 6.29 -7.59
CA THR A 142 22.35 6.19 -9.02
C THR A 142 21.56 7.38 -9.59
N LEU A 143 20.89 8.16 -8.75
CA LEU A 143 20.10 9.31 -9.16
C LEU A 143 20.97 10.53 -9.46
N HIS A 144 20.47 11.44 -10.29
CA HIS A 144 21.10 12.75 -10.47
C HIS A 144 21.18 13.52 -9.13
N ALA A 145 22.29 14.21 -8.91
CA ALA A 145 22.61 14.90 -7.64
C ALA A 145 21.52 15.86 -7.14
N SER A 146 20.72 16.44 -8.04
CA SER A 146 19.62 17.36 -7.68
C SER A 146 18.45 16.70 -6.94
N ILE A 147 18.36 15.37 -6.94
CA ILE A 147 17.22 14.63 -6.36
C ILE A 147 17.63 13.50 -5.41
N THR A 148 18.88 13.46 -4.93
CA THR A 148 19.35 12.38 -4.04
C THR A 148 18.86 12.52 -2.59
N LYS A 149 18.35 13.69 -2.21
CA LYS A 149 17.79 13.95 -0.88
C LYS A 149 16.29 13.64 -0.86
N PHE A 150 15.92 12.58 -0.16
CA PHE A 150 14.54 12.17 0.10
C PHE A 150 14.48 11.18 1.27
N LYS A 151 13.30 11.06 1.90
CA LYS A 151 13.03 10.11 2.98
C LYS A 151 12.77 8.72 2.41
N LYS A 152 11.78 8.60 1.52
CA LYS A 152 11.46 7.34 0.82
C LYS A 152 10.96 7.64 -0.60
N PRO A 153 11.19 6.73 -1.55
CA PRO A 153 10.52 6.81 -2.85
C PRO A 153 9.06 6.36 -2.69
N GLU A 154 8.14 7.00 -3.38
CA GLU A 154 6.72 6.59 -3.39
C GLU A 154 6.41 5.72 -4.60
N CYS A 155 6.82 6.15 -5.79
CA CYS A 155 6.66 5.36 -7.01
C CYS A 155 7.53 5.89 -8.15
N ILE A 156 7.68 5.05 -9.18
CA ILE A 156 8.15 5.45 -10.50
C ILE A 156 7.04 5.13 -11.48
N LEU A 157 6.62 6.13 -12.25
CA LEU A 157 5.60 6.02 -13.28
C LEU A 157 6.24 6.15 -14.65
N GLU A 158 5.78 5.36 -15.61
CA GLU A 158 6.14 5.51 -17.01
C GLU A 158 4.88 5.65 -17.85
N THR A 159 4.76 6.78 -18.53
CA THR A 159 3.77 7.01 -19.58
C THR A 159 4.39 6.72 -20.96
N ALA A 160 3.62 6.90 -22.03
CA ALA A 160 4.16 6.85 -23.39
C ALA A 160 5.26 7.89 -23.67
N LYS A 161 5.35 8.98 -22.88
CA LYS A 161 6.27 10.10 -23.13
C LYS A 161 7.23 10.38 -21.97
N PHE A 162 6.88 10.03 -20.74
CA PHE A 162 7.60 10.47 -19.56
C PHE A 162 7.93 9.33 -18.62
N ARG A 163 9.11 9.41 -18.02
CA ARG A 163 9.42 8.74 -16.76
C ARG A 163 9.23 9.77 -15.64
N ILE A 164 8.54 9.39 -14.58
CA ILE A 164 8.21 10.26 -13.45
C ILE A 164 8.59 9.52 -12.18
N ARG A 165 9.29 10.20 -11.27
CA ARG A 165 9.59 9.70 -9.94
C ARG A 165 8.93 10.60 -8.91
N ILE A 166 8.23 9.98 -7.97
CA ILE A 166 7.65 10.66 -6.82
C ILE A 166 8.41 10.22 -5.57
N ASP A 167 8.88 11.19 -4.79
CA ASP A 167 9.59 10.96 -3.54
C ASP A 167 8.91 11.70 -2.39
N ASP A 168 8.81 11.06 -1.22
CA ASP A 168 8.48 11.68 0.05
C ASP A 168 9.74 12.35 0.62
N LEU A 169 9.67 13.66 0.83
CA LEU A 169 10.73 14.46 1.43
C LEU A 169 10.59 14.57 2.96
N GLY A 170 9.51 14.06 3.53
CA GLY A 170 9.08 14.22 4.91
C GLY A 170 8.12 15.40 5.08
N ASN A 171 7.43 15.45 6.23
CA ASN A 171 6.55 16.57 6.62
C ASN A 171 5.46 16.90 5.58
N GLU A 172 4.82 15.87 5.02
CA GLU A 172 3.76 16.03 4.00
C GLU A 172 4.21 16.88 2.79
N ASN A 173 5.47 16.72 2.40
CA ASN A 173 6.09 17.33 1.25
C ASN A 173 6.59 16.25 0.29
N TYR A 174 6.04 16.25 -0.92
CA TYR A 174 6.43 15.34 -1.98
C TYR A 174 7.15 16.07 -3.10
N ARG A 175 8.05 15.36 -3.79
CA ARG A 175 8.72 15.84 -4.99
C ARG A 175 8.28 15.04 -6.21
N TYR A 176 8.00 15.76 -7.29
CA TYR A 176 7.87 15.22 -8.63
C TYR A 176 9.15 15.50 -9.41
N ALA A 177 9.77 14.48 -9.97
CA ALA A 177 10.85 14.64 -10.96
C ALA A 177 10.46 13.88 -12.22
N SER A 178 10.63 14.51 -13.39
CA SER A 178 10.31 13.85 -14.65
C SER A 178 11.38 14.04 -15.71
N TRP A 179 11.42 13.07 -16.61
CA TRP A 179 12.29 13.01 -17.76
C TRP A 179 11.47 12.56 -18.96
N SER A 180 11.92 12.93 -20.15
CA SER A 180 11.54 12.24 -21.39
C SER A 180 11.82 10.74 -21.24
N ILE A 181 10.94 9.86 -21.74
CA ILE A 181 10.97 8.41 -21.46
C ILE A 181 12.32 7.72 -21.78
N LYS A 182 13.08 8.27 -22.74
CA LYS A 182 14.40 7.75 -23.16
C LYS A 182 15.55 8.13 -22.22
N LYS A 183 15.38 9.14 -21.36
CA LYS A 183 16.42 9.62 -20.44
C LYS A 183 16.43 8.82 -19.14
N SER A 184 17.61 8.52 -18.60
CA SER A 184 17.75 7.81 -17.34
C SER A 184 17.56 8.75 -16.13
N MET A 185 17.27 8.20 -14.96
CA MET A 185 17.14 9.00 -13.73
C MET A 185 18.48 9.51 -13.16
N SER A 186 19.61 9.05 -13.73
CA SER A 186 20.95 9.58 -13.42
C SER A 186 21.23 10.90 -14.15
N GLU A 187 20.50 11.17 -15.24
CA GLU A 187 20.55 12.45 -15.94
C GLU A 187 19.75 13.53 -15.22
N LYS A 188 20.07 14.81 -15.49
CA LYS A 188 19.33 15.94 -14.93
C LYS A 188 17.84 15.85 -15.33
N PRO A 189 16.90 15.91 -14.37
CA PRO A 189 15.47 15.93 -14.68
C PRO A 189 15.08 17.10 -15.59
N ASP A 190 14.15 16.85 -16.50
CA ASP A 190 13.56 17.88 -17.37
C ASP A 190 12.67 18.83 -16.57
N LEU A 191 12.01 18.31 -15.51
CA LEU A 191 11.21 19.08 -14.58
C LEU A 191 11.34 18.52 -13.17
N VAL A 192 11.48 19.41 -12.19
CA VAL A 192 11.37 19.09 -10.75
C VAL A 192 10.36 20.04 -10.12
N LEU A 193 9.38 19.48 -9.40
CA LEU A 193 8.39 20.22 -8.62
C LEU A 193 8.47 19.76 -7.16
N PHE A 194 8.32 20.70 -6.24
CA PHE A 194 8.33 20.49 -4.80
C PHE A 194 6.97 20.86 -4.20
N ASP A 195 6.82 20.64 -2.90
CA ASP A 195 5.62 20.99 -2.14
C ASP A 195 4.37 20.27 -2.65
N GLY A 196 4.57 19.07 -3.18
CA GLY A 196 3.49 18.20 -3.60
C GLY A 196 2.64 17.76 -2.42
N LYS A 197 1.37 17.46 -2.69
CA LYS A 197 0.39 17.00 -1.70
C LYS A 197 -0.17 15.65 -2.10
N TRP A 198 -0.41 14.81 -1.10
CA TRP A 198 -1.02 13.49 -1.28
C TRP A 198 -2.46 13.54 -0.80
N PHE A 199 -3.35 12.94 -1.59
CA PHE A 199 -4.78 12.90 -1.31
C PHE A 199 -5.28 11.47 -1.42
N GLN A 200 -5.93 11.01 -0.36
CA GLN A 200 -6.61 9.72 -0.35
C GLN A 200 -7.89 9.80 -1.18
N ASP A 201 -8.16 8.77 -1.98
CA ASP A 201 -9.44 8.61 -2.67
C ASP A 201 -10.11 7.28 -2.28
N GLY A 202 -11.11 7.41 -1.41
CA GLY A 202 -11.85 6.28 -0.87
C GLY A 202 -11.00 5.36 0.03
N THR A 203 -11.49 4.14 0.22
CA THR A 203 -10.91 3.17 1.16
C THR A 203 -10.26 1.95 0.48
N GLY A 204 -10.18 1.98 -0.86
CA GLY A 204 -9.57 0.93 -1.68
C GLY A 204 -8.07 1.12 -1.94
N GLY A 205 -7.46 2.15 -1.35
CA GLY A 205 -6.05 2.49 -1.54
C GLY A 205 -5.77 3.36 -2.78
N ASN A 206 -6.80 3.76 -3.52
CA ASN A 206 -6.67 4.76 -4.58
C ASN A 206 -6.27 6.11 -3.95
N HIS A 207 -5.43 6.86 -4.64
CA HIS A 207 -4.90 8.13 -4.17
C HIS A 207 -4.24 8.89 -5.31
N HIS A 208 -3.95 10.17 -5.10
CA HIS A 208 -3.18 10.94 -6.05
C HIS A 208 -2.21 11.91 -5.37
N PHE A 209 -1.21 12.32 -6.14
CA PHE A 209 -0.30 13.40 -5.78
C PHE A 209 -0.55 14.60 -6.68
N GLU A 210 -0.66 15.80 -6.10
CA GLU A 210 -0.75 17.05 -6.85
C GLU A 210 0.50 17.91 -6.67
N PHE A 211 0.98 18.50 -7.76
CA PHE A 211 2.09 19.45 -7.78
C PHE A 211 1.71 20.68 -8.59
N LYS A 212 2.09 21.88 -8.12
CA LYS A 212 1.73 23.15 -8.78
C LYS A 212 2.96 23.84 -9.36
N LYS A 213 2.80 24.45 -10.55
CA LYS A 213 3.81 25.32 -11.16
C LYS A 213 3.11 26.49 -11.87
N GLY A 214 3.01 27.63 -11.20
CA GLY A 214 2.20 28.75 -11.70
C GLY A 214 0.75 28.31 -11.87
N GLN A 215 0.21 28.43 -13.08
CA GLN A 215 -1.18 28.07 -13.41
C GLN A 215 -1.38 26.58 -13.73
N TYR A 216 -0.30 25.79 -13.71
CA TYR A 216 -0.34 24.36 -14.02
C TYR A 216 -0.50 23.52 -12.75
N VAL A 217 -1.34 22.50 -12.82
CA VAL A 217 -1.45 21.43 -11.82
C VAL A 217 -1.07 20.11 -12.48
N TYR A 218 -0.17 19.36 -11.85
CA TYR A 218 0.28 18.03 -12.27
C TYR A 218 -0.28 17.05 -11.26
N GLU A 219 -1.16 16.17 -11.72
CA GLU A 219 -1.79 15.13 -10.93
C GLU A 219 -1.24 13.76 -11.36
N CYS A 220 -0.65 13.04 -10.42
CA CYS A 220 -0.29 11.64 -10.59
C CYS A 220 -1.25 10.77 -9.78
N TYR A 221 -2.20 10.16 -10.46
CA TYR A 221 -3.22 9.32 -9.83
C TYR A 221 -2.77 7.86 -9.83
N ILE A 222 -2.94 7.17 -8.70
CA ILE A 222 -2.56 5.77 -8.48
C ILE A 222 -3.82 4.98 -8.11
N THR A 223 -4.03 3.87 -8.83
CA THR A 223 -5.29 3.11 -8.77
C THR A 223 -5.04 1.63 -8.45
N PRO A 224 -4.65 1.27 -7.20
CA PRO A 224 -4.46 -0.13 -6.82
C PRO A 224 -5.73 -0.95 -6.99
N LEU A 225 -6.89 -0.40 -6.62
CA LEU A 225 -8.20 -1.02 -6.83
C LEU A 225 -8.83 -0.48 -8.11
N ARG A 226 -8.81 -1.31 -9.16
CA ARG A 226 -9.27 -0.95 -10.51
C ARG A 226 -9.86 -2.14 -11.24
N GLU A 227 -10.60 -1.86 -12.30
CA GLU A 227 -11.09 -2.89 -13.22
C GLU A 227 -9.94 -3.63 -13.90
N LYS A 228 -10.18 -4.90 -14.25
CA LYS A 228 -9.19 -5.72 -14.95
C LYS A 228 -8.87 -5.10 -16.31
N GLY A 229 -7.59 -4.80 -16.54
CA GLY A 229 -7.11 -4.20 -17.79
C GLY A 229 -6.96 -2.69 -17.75
N ALA A 230 -7.51 -2.00 -16.73
CA ALA A 230 -7.28 -0.58 -16.53
C ALA A 230 -5.81 -0.31 -16.12
N ALA A 231 -5.30 0.84 -16.55
CA ALA A 231 -3.96 1.28 -16.17
C ALA A 231 -3.86 1.47 -14.64
N PRO A 232 -2.73 1.09 -14.02
CA PRO A 232 -2.55 1.21 -12.57
C PRO A 232 -2.30 2.66 -12.10
N ALA A 233 -2.01 3.58 -13.03
CA ALA A 233 -1.76 4.97 -12.73
C ALA A 233 -2.01 5.86 -13.95
N SER A 234 -2.05 7.18 -13.74
CA SER A 234 -2.09 8.17 -14.81
C SER A 234 -1.35 9.46 -14.43
N LEU A 235 -0.92 10.21 -15.44
CA LEU A 235 -0.52 11.61 -15.32
C LEU A 235 -1.59 12.47 -16.00
N THR A 236 -2.17 13.42 -15.27
CA THR A 236 -3.04 14.46 -15.82
C THR A 236 -2.43 15.84 -15.54
N ILE A 237 -2.38 16.71 -16.54
CA ILE A 237 -1.93 18.09 -16.38
C ILE A 237 -3.09 19.03 -16.69
N TYR A 238 -3.32 19.97 -15.79
CA TYR A 238 -4.34 21.00 -15.91
C TYR A 238 -3.69 22.37 -16.11
N LEU A 239 -4.32 23.22 -16.91
CA LEU A 239 -4.07 24.66 -16.99
C LEU A 239 -5.39 25.38 -16.72
N GLU A 240 -5.45 26.22 -15.68
CA GLU A 240 -6.70 26.90 -15.28
C GLU A 240 -7.90 25.93 -15.16
N ASN A 241 -7.67 24.77 -14.53
CA ASN A 241 -8.63 23.67 -14.35
C ASN A 241 -9.07 22.93 -15.64
N LYS A 242 -8.48 23.24 -16.80
CA LYS A 242 -8.72 22.50 -18.04
C LYS A 242 -7.62 21.46 -18.25
N VAL A 243 -8.01 20.22 -18.52
CA VAL A 243 -7.07 19.15 -18.89
C VAL A 243 -6.38 19.53 -20.20
N ILE A 244 -5.05 19.63 -20.17
CA ILE A 244 -4.21 19.86 -21.36
C ILE A 244 -3.38 18.63 -21.75
N LEU A 245 -3.24 17.68 -20.83
CA LEU A 245 -2.62 16.38 -21.06
C LEU A 245 -3.26 15.35 -20.13
N SER A 246 -3.57 14.17 -20.65
CA SER A 246 -3.85 12.99 -19.83
C SER A 246 -3.18 11.78 -20.47
N GLN A 247 -2.47 10.99 -19.66
CA GLN A 247 -1.75 9.81 -20.11
C GLN A 247 -1.87 8.70 -19.08
N GLU A 248 -2.21 7.51 -19.54
CA GLU A 248 -2.05 6.30 -18.76
C GLU A 248 -0.57 6.07 -18.42
N ALA A 249 -0.34 5.49 -17.25
CA ALA A 249 0.98 5.16 -16.75
C ALA A 249 1.01 3.75 -16.17
N LYS A 250 2.14 3.08 -16.34
CA LYS A 250 2.49 1.90 -15.55
C LYS A 250 3.29 2.32 -14.33
N ILE A 251 3.15 1.58 -13.24
CA ILE A 251 4.03 1.69 -12.07
C ILE A 251 5.19 0.73 -12.31
N VAL A 252 6.42 1.25 -12.30
CA VAL A 252 7.62 0.48 -12.58
C VAL A 252 8.19 -0.05 -11.27
N PRO A 253 8.33 -1.38 -11.10
CA PRO A 253 9.09 -1.91 -9.98
C PRO A 253 10.58 -1.54 -10.13
N GLN A 254 11.26 -1.30 -9.01
CA GLN A 254 12.71 -1.12 -9.01
C GLN A 254 13.44 -2.44 -9.24
#